data_AF-A0A9Q0HXD3-F1
#
_entry.id   AF-A0A9Q0HXD3-F1
#
_cell.length_a   1.000
_cell.length_b   1.000
_cell.length_c   1.000
_cell.angle_alpha   90.00
_cell.angle_beta   90.00
_cell.angle_gamma   90.00
#
_symmetry.space_group_name_H-M   'P 1'
#
loop_
_entity.id
_entity.type
_entity.pdbx_description
1 polymer ?
#
loop_
_entity_poly.entity_id
_entity_poly.type
_entity_poly.pdbx_seq_one_letter_code
_entity_poly.pdbx_strand_id
1 'polypeptide(L)'
;MWAAAETPQGSGNFSKDKVTFTCSKTSPVPCDYTGKSTLPSLGYIFSFGQDNNKDLFYMTSKGVYRVVRPSLCGYTCPIETVSPPPPASQPSSSLQLKRPSLLFLGQCFRL
;
A
#
# COMPACT_ATOMS: atom_id res chain seq x y z
N MET A 1 -6.57 3.63 -9.38
CA MET A 1 -6.24 2.41 -10.17
C MET A 1 -7.29 1.35 -9.90
N TRP A 2 -7.32 0.24 -10.65
CA TRP A 2 -8.20 -0.90 -10.34
C TRP A 2 -7.35 -2.04 -9.81
N ALA A 3 -7.85 -2.73 -8.79
CA ALA A 3 -7.25 -3.97 -8.29
C ALA A 3 -8.34 -5.04 -8.23
N ALA A 4 -7.94 -6.30 -8.39
CA ALA A 4 -8.82 -7.43 -8.19
C ALA A 4 -8.23 -8.37 -7.16
N ALA A 5 -9.07 -8.85 -6.24
CA ALA A 5 -8.69 -9.83 -5.22
C ALA A 5 -9.58 -11.06 -5.33
N GLU A 6 -8.97 -12.21 -5.16
CA GLU A 6 -9.66 -13.48 -5.11
C GLU A 6 -10.08 -13.80 -3.68
N THR A 7 -11.33 -14.21 -3.46
CA THR A 7 -11.80 -14.64 -2.13
C THR A 7 -12.87 -15.73 -2.26
N PRO A 8 -12.66 -16.93 -1.68
CA PRO A 8 -11.42 -17.43 -1.06
C PRO A 8 -10.32 -17.68 -2.12
N GLN A 9 -9.08 -17.81 -1.66
CA GLN A 9 -7.93 -18.08 -2.55
C GLN A 9 -8.13 -19.42 -3.30
N GLY A 10 -7.91 -19.42 -4.62
CA GLY A 10 -8.10 -20.59 -5.48
C GLY A 10 -9.56 -20.87 -5.90
N SER A 11 -10.50 -19.96 -5.63
CA SER A 11 -11.91 -20.09 -6.06
C SER A 11 -12.17 -19.74 -7.53
N GLY A 12 -11.25 -19.01 -8.17
CA GLY A 12 -11.45 -18.38 -9.47
C GLY A 12 -12.37 -17.15 -9.43
N ASN A 13 -12.89 -16.75 -8.28
CA ASN A 13 -13.81 -15.62 -8.14
C ASN A 13 -13.07 -14.36 -7.69
N PHE A 14 -12.98 -13.37 -8.58
CA PHE A 14 -12.28 -12.12 -8.36
C PHE A 14 -13.25 -10.96 -8.17
N SER A 15 -13.17 -10.29 -7.02
CA SER A 15 -13.81 -8.99 -6.81
C SER A 15 -12.90 -7.89 -7.33
N LYS A 16 -13.44 -6.96 -8.12
CA LYS A 16 -12.71 -5.80 -8.65
C LYS A 16 -13.13 -4.54 -7.91
N ASP A 17 -12.16 -3.78 -7.46
CA ASP A 17 -12.38 -2.55 -6.72
C ASP A 17 -11.52 -1.40 -7.25
N LYS A 18 -12.08 -0.19 -7.20
CA LYS A 18 -11.33 1.02 -7.50
C LYS A 18 -10.49 1.39 -6.29
N VAL A 19 -9.18 1.35 -6.45
CA VAL A 19 -8.22 1.67 -5.40
C VAL A 19 -7.83 3.14 -5.50
N THR A 20 -8.11 3.88 -4.44
CA THR A 20 -7.58 5.23 -4.22
C THR A 20 -6.12 5.15 -3.84
N PHE A 21 -5.36 6.21 -4.12
CA PHE A 21 -3.95 6.24 -3.75
C PHE A 21 -3.48 7.68 -3.56
N THR A 22 -2.44 7.85 -2.74
CA THR A 22 -1.78 9.14 -2.52
C THR A 22 -0.33 8.95 -2.09
N CYS A 23 0.45 10.02 -2.03
CA CYS A 23 1.81 9.99 -1.50
C CYS A 23 1.84 10.33 -0.02
N SER A 24 2.78 9.72 0.69
CA SER A 24 3.10 10.09 2.06
C SER A 24 3.54 11.55 2.13
N LYS A 25 3.12 12.26 3.18
CA LYS A 25 3.58 13.62 3.49
C LYS A 25 5.08 13.69 3.78
N THR A 26 5.73 12.56 4.11
CA THR A 26 7.18 12.46 4.37
C THR A 26 7.96 11.96 3.15
N SER A 27 7.31 11.89 1.98
CA SER A 27 7.99 11.62 0.71
C SER A 27 8.87 12.82 0.35
N PRO A 28 10.18 12.62 0.07
CA PRO A 28 11.06 13.70 -0.38
C PRO A 28 10.60 14.35 -1.68
N VAL A 29 9.91 13.57 -2.53
CA VAL A 29 9.31 14.05 -3.77
C VAL A 29 7.78 14.05 -3.62
N PRO A 30 7.11 15.19 -3.88
CA PRO A 30 5.65 15.26 -3.81
C PRO A 30 5.01 14.47 -4.95
N CYS A 31 3.80 13.97 -4.70
CA CYS A 31 2.96 13.41 -5.77
C CYS A 31 2.52 14.54 -6.72
N ASP A 32 2.65 14.31 -8.03
CA ASP A 32 2.09 15.21 -9.03
C ASP A 32 0.58 15.05 -9.13
N TYR A 33 -0.16 16.16 -9.08
CA TYR A 33 -1.60 16.19 -9.34
C TYR A 33 -1.84 16.90 -10.66
N THR A 34 -2.51 16.23 -11.61
CA THR A 34 -2.78 16.80 -12.93
C THR A 34 -4.22 17.30 -12.99
N GLY A 35 -4.40 18.59 -13.29
CA GLY A 35 -5.71 19.22 -13.50
C GLY A 35 -6.56 19.26 -12.23
N LYS A 36 -7.86 18.92 -12.35
CA LYS A 36 -8.84 18.92 -11.24
C LYS A 36 -8.99 17.54 -10.56
N SER A 37 -8.06 16.62 -10.80
CA SER A 37 -8.13 15.27 -10.22
C SER A 37 -7.83 15.29 -8.72
N THR A 38 -8.64 14.58 -7.94
CA THR A 38 -8.38 14.33 -6.51
C THR A 38 -7.36 13.22 -6.26
N LEU A 39 -7.00 12.46 -7.31
CA LEU A 39 -5.95 11.44 -7.26
C LEU A 39 -4.69 11.93 -7.96
N PRO A 40 -3.50 11.63 -7.43
CA PRO A 40 -2.26 11.99 -8.09
C PRO A 40 -2.04 11.17 -9.37
N SER A 41 -1.20 11.69 -10.24
CA SER A 41 -0.83 11.07 -11.50
C SER A 41 0.41 10.20 -11.31
N LEU A 42 0.21 8.89 -11.26
CA LEU A 42 1.33 7.91 -11.30
C LEU A 42 1.89 7.73 -12.73
N GLY A 43 1.20 8.24 -13.75
CA GLY A 43 1.52 7.93 -15.15
C GLY A 43 1.18 6.48 -15.53
N TYR A 44 1.82 5.99 -16.59
CA TYR A 44 1.66 4.61 -17.05
C TYR A 44 2.50 3.67 -16.18
N ILE A 45 1.90 2.58 -15.68
CA ILE A 45 2.59 1.58 -14.88
C ILE A 45 3.17 0.53 -15.84
N PHE A 46 4.50 0.40 -15.88
CA PHE A 46 5.18 -0.60 -16.70
C PHE A 46 5.23 -1.96 -16.02
N SER A 47 5.55 -1.96 -14.73
CA SER A 47 5.68 -3.19 -13.94
C SER A 47 5.55 -2.90 -12.44
N PHE A 48 5.41 -3.98 -11.67
CA PHE A 48 5.48 -3.96 -10.22
C PHE A 48 6.41 -5.09 -9.76
N GLY A 49 7.06 -4.90 -8.63
CA GLY A 49 8.02 -5.87 -8.10
C GLY A 49 8.10 -5.80 -6.59
N GLN A 50 8.66 -6.84 -6.00
CA GLN A 50 8.99 -6.88 -4.59
C GLN A 50 10.50 -7.03 -4.44
N ASP A 51 11.10 -6.25 -3.56
CA ASP A 51 12.54 -6.36 -3.27
C ASP A 51 12.85 -7.44 -2.21
N ASN A 52 14.12 -7.58 -1.85
CA ASN A 52 14.57 -8.54 -0.83
C ASN A 52 14.05 -8.23 0.57
N ASN A 53 13.71 -6.96 0.85
CA ASN A 53 13.12 -6.51 2.11
C ASN A 53 11.59 -6.66 2.15
N LYS A 54 11.00 -7.24 1.09
CA LYS A 54 9.56 -7.41 0.92
C LYS A 54 8.80 -6.11 0.70
N ASP A 55 9.50 -5.03 0.39
CA ASP A 55 8.89 -3.76 -0.03
C ASP A 55 8.37 -3.90 -1.47
N LEU A 56 7.14 -3.42 -1.70
CA LEU A 56 6.51 -3.42 -3.01
C LEU A 56 6.83 -2.12 -3.75
N PHE A 57 7.15 -2.23 -5.03
CA PHE A 57 7.49 -1.11 -5.89
C PHE A 57 6.69 -1.13 -7.19
N TYR A 58 6.36 0.06 -7.68
CA TYR A 58 5.75 0.29 -8.97
C TYR A 58 6.72 1.09 -9.84
N MET A 59 7.08 0.54 -11.00
CA MET A 59 7.84 1.25 -12.01
C MET A 59 6.86 1.91 -12.98
N THR A 60 6.88 3.23 -13.05
CA THR A 60 5.95 4.00 -13.88
C THR A 60 6.68 4.99 -14.78
N SER A 61 5.96 5.60 -15.71
CA SER A 61 6.49 6.67 -16.57
C SER A 61 6.85 7.97 -15.83
N LYS A 62 6.56 8.05 -14.52
CA LYS A 62 6.81 9.23 -13.67
C LYS A 62 7.82 8.95 -12.56
N GLY A 63 8.23 7.70 -12.37
CA GLY A 63 9.24 7.32 -11.38
C GLY A 63 9.03 5.91 -10.85
N VAL A 64 9.81 5.58 -9.81
CA VAL A 64 9.67 4.34 -9.05
C VAL A 64 9.03 4.68 -7.71
N TYR A 65 7.87 4.08 -7.43
CA TYR A 65 7.10 4.36 -6.22
C TYR A 65 7.13 3.14 -5.31
N ARG A 66 7.56 3.31 -4.07
CA ARG A 66 7.45 2.29 -3.03
C ARG A 66 6.09 2.37 -2.34
N VAL A 67 5.41 1.25 -2.18
CA VAL A 67 4.23 1.15 -1.30
C VAL A 67 4.70 1.22 0.14
N VAL A 68 4.12 2.15 0.90
CA VAL A 68 4.40 2.31 2.32
C VAL A 68 3.11 2.17 3.13
N ARG A 69 3.26 2.22 4.46
CA ARG A 69 2.16 2.05 5.39
C ARG A 69 1.03 3.07 5.14
N PRO A 70 -0.25 2.64 5.06
CA PRO A 70 -1.39 3.51 4.80
C PRO A 70 -1.51 4.70 5.77
N SER A 71 -1.10 4.52 7.04
CA SER A 71 -1.08 5.58 8.05
C SER A 71 -0.27 6.81 7.66
N LEU A 72 0.81 6.66 6.87
CA LEU A 72 1.64 7.76 6.38
C LEU A 72 0.92 8.69 5.38
N CYS A 73 -0.22 8.23 4.88
CA CYS A 73 -1.12 8.97 4.00
C CYS A 73 -2.45 9.36 4.69
N GLY A 74 -2.64 9.01 5.97
CA GLY A 74 -3.86 9.26 6.72
C GLY A 74 -4.98 8.24 6.46
N TYR A 75 -4.67 7.08 5.88
CA TYR A 75 -5.64 5.99 5.75
C TYR A 75 -5.68 5.13 7.01
N THR A 76 -6.88 4.77 7.46
CA THR A 76 -7.08 3.92 8.63
C THR A 76 -6.98 2.46 8.24
N CYS A 77 -5.90 1.75 8.57
CA CYS A 77 -5.82 0.30 8.34
C CYS A 77 -6.14 -0.47 9.63
N PRO A 78 -7.22 -1.28 9.69
CA PRO A 78 -7.62 -2.00 10.92
C PRO A 78 -6.59 -3.00 11.44
N ILE A 79 -5.63 -3.39 10.59
CA ILE A 79 -4.66 -4.46 10.85
C ILE A 79 -3.26 -3.87 11.09
N GLU A 80 -3.06 -2.59 10.77
CA GLU A 80 -1.78 -1.93 10.96
C GLU A 80 -1.56 -1.67 12.45
N THR A 81 -0.70 -2.49 13.07
CA THR A 81 -0.22 -2.25 14.43
C THR A 81 0.97 -1.29 14.35
N VAL A 82 0.77 -0.03 14.71
CA VAL A 82 1.88 0.91 14.91
C VAL A 82 2.59 0.47 16.19
N SER A 83 3.67 -0.29 16.07
CA SER A 83 4.52 -0.56 17.24
C SER A 83 5.13 0.76 17.71
N PRO A 84 4.90 1.19 18.96
CA PRO A 84 5.69 2.27 19.55
C PRO A 84 7.18 1.88 19.56
N PRO A 85 8.12 2.86 19.57
CA PRO A 85 9.54 2.56 19.72
C PRO A 85 9.75 1.67 20.97
N PRO A 86 10.58 0.61 20.90
CA PRO A 86 10.56 -0.45 21.88
C PRO A 86 11.02 0.06 23.26
N PRO A 87 10.23 -0.13 24.34
CA PRO A 87 10.77 -0.19 25.69
C PRO A 87 11.48 -1.55 25.87
N ALA A 88 12.52 -1.58 26.70
CA ALA A 88 13.30 -2.77 26.96
C ALA A 88 12.44 -3.96 27.47
N SER A 89 12.67 -5.13 26.84
CA SER A 89 12.39 -6.51 27.31
C SER A 89 10.96 -6.87 27.75
N GLN A 90 10.25 -7.72 26.99
CA GLN A 90 9.38 -8.81 27.48
C GLN A 90 8.85 -9.72 26.33
N PRO A 91 8.40 -10.97 26.63
CA PRO A 91 8.56 -12.11 25.75
C PRO A 91 7.47 -12.27 24.67
N SER A 92 7.86 -13.00 23.63
CA SER A 92 7.15 -13.17 22.36
C SER A 92 5.89 -14.03 22.49
N SER A 93 4.72 -13.45 22.20
CA SER A 93 3.51 -14.22 21.89
C SER A 93 3.33 -14.27 20.38
N SER A 94 3.39 -15.49 19.83
CA SER A 94 3.14 -15.79 18.43
C SER A 94 1.67 -15.53 18.06
N LEU A 95 1.40 -14.40 17.39
CA LEU A 95 0.11 -14.11 16.79
C LEU A 95 0.05 -14.71 15.39
N GLN A 96 -0.75 -15.77 15.23
CA GLN A 96 -1.04 -16.35 13.92
C GLN A 96 -1.92 -15.37 13.12
N LEU A 97 -1.30 -14.66 12.19
CA LEU A 97 -1.97 -13.67 11.34
C LEU A 97 -2.89 -14.38 10.34
N LYS A 98 -4.18 -14.49 10.67
CA LYS A 98 -5.20 -14.90 9.70
C LYS A 98 -5.38 -13.75 8.71
N ARG A 99 -4.75 -13.86 7.54
CA ARG A 99 -4.79 -12.86 6.46
C ARG A 99 -6.25 -12.62 6.06
N PRO A 100 -6.89 -11.51 6.46
CA PRO A 100 -8.23 -11.23 5.98
C PRO A 100 -8.11 -10.76 4.53
N SER A 101 -9.07 -11.17 3.70
CA SER A 101 -9.21 -10.69 2.33
C SER A 101 -9.08 -9.18 2.30
N LEU A 102 -8.02 -8.70 1.64
CA LEU A 102 -7.69 -7.29 1.52
C LEU A 102 -8.85 -6.55 0.87
N LEU A 103 -9.70 -5.91 1.67
CA LEU A 103 -10.30 -4.65 1.24
C LEU A 103 -9.11 -3.72 1.02
N PHE A 104 -8.85 -3.37 -0.23
CA PHE A 104 -7.80 -2.41 -0.60
C PHE A 104 -8.19 -1.02 -0.10
N LEU A 105 -7.96 -0.76 1.19
CA LEU A 105 -7.88 0.60 1.70
C LEU A 105 -6.69 1.27 1.00
N GLY A 106 -6.87 2.52 0.56
CA GLY A 106 -6.05 3.19 -0.44
C GLY A 106 -4.53 2.96 -0.34
N GLN A 107 -3.87 2.88 -1.49
CA GLN A 107 -2.42 2.68 -1.56
C GLN A 107 -1.67 3.96 -1.17
N CYS A 108 -0.72 3.84 -0.25
CA CYS A 108 0.15 4.94 0.14
C CYS A 108 1.52 4.77 -0.52
N PHE A 109 1.99 5.76 -1.26
CA PHE A 109 3.26 5.71 -1.97
C PHE A 109 4.31 6.63 -1.34
N ARG A 110 5.58 6.24 -1.47
CA ARG A 110 6.75 7.08 -1.20
C ARG A 110 7.73 6.94 -2.35
N LEU A 111 8.29 8.04 -2.82
CA LEU A 111 9.43 8.05 -3.74
C LEU A 111 10.74 8.04 -2.96
#